data_AF-A0A2H0S091-F1
#
_entry.id   AF-A0A2H0S091-F1
#
_cell.length_a   1.000
_cell.length_b   1.000
_cell.length_c   1.000
_cell.angle_alpha   90.00
_cell.angle_beta   90.00
_cell.angle_gamma   90.00
#
_symmetry.space_group_name_H-M   'P 1'
#
loop_
_entity.id
_entity.type
_entity.pdbx_description
1 polymer ?
#
loop_
_entity_poly.entity_id
_entity_poly.type
_entity_poly.pdbx_seq_one_letter_code
_entity_poly.pdbx_strand_id
1 'polypeptide(L)'
;MNTPAHAILNLAILGPRSKWKHSQSVFWGSITPDVPMVIFYIIEKIFLGTPEMTIWRVRYFDSGWQIFFDIFNSFPIIALCIVLTWKYGKETLLWFFSGMLLHALTDFPLHNTDAHGHFFPFSDYHFLSPVSYWNSQYHGNIVSKVEILLTISLSVYCYKRVQSRGMRWLILGTVGFYVSMLGIFFMWFGVIHHSMQ
;
A
#
# COMPACT_ATOMS: atom_id res chain seq x y z
N MET A 1 3.03 1.76 4.24
CA MET A 1 2.11 0.97 5.11
C MET A 1 1.80 -0.34 4.35
N ASN A 2 1.23 -1.37 4.96
CA ASN A 2 0.92 -2.58 4.18
C ASN A 2 -0.27 -2.36 3.23
N THR A 3 -0.22 -2.94 2.02
CA THR A 3 -1.27 -2.84 0.99
C THR A 3 -2.71 -3.05 1.51
N PRO A 4 -2.98 -4.06 2.38
CA PRO A 4 -4.33 -4.27 2.91
C PRO A 4 -4.83 -3.08 3.75
N ALA A 5 -3.94 -2.47 4.52
CA ALA A 5 -4.25 -1.31 5.34
C ALA A 5 -4.53 -0.08 4.45
N HIS A 6 -3.81 0.11 3.35
CA HIS A 6 -4.13 1.15 2.35
C HIS A 6 -5.54 0.96 1.79
N ALA A 7 -5.90 -0.26 1.41
CA ALA A 7 -7.20 -0.56 0.83
C ALA A 7 -8.36 -0.23 1.78
N ILE A 8 -8.23 -0.63 3.04
CA ILE A 8 -9.27 -0.38 4.05
C ILE A 8 -9.32 1.10 4.45
N LEU A 9 -8.17 1.75 4.66
CA LEU A 9 -8.12 3.17 5.02
C LEU A 9 -8.72 4.05 3.91
N ASN A 10 -8.39 3.74 2.65
CA ASN A 10 -8.95 4.43 1.49
C ASN A 10 -10.47 4.31 1.43
N LEU A 11 -10.99 3.08 1.59
CA LEU A 11 -12.44 2.87 1.64
C LEU A 11 -13.09 3.63 2.79
N ALA A 12 -12.47 3.68 3.96
CA ALA A 12 -13.02 4.38 5.12
C ALA A 12 -13.11 5.90 4.90
N ILE A 13 -12.11 6.49 4.23
CA ILE A 13 -12.01 7.94 3.99
C ILE A 13 -12.80 8.37 2.75
N LEU A 14 -12.66 7.68 1.62
CA LEU A 14 -13.23 8.07 0.33
C LEU A 14 -14.57 7.38 0.02
N GLY A 15 -14.87 6.25 0.67
CA GLY A 15 -16.16 5.56 0.56
C GLY A 15 -17.34 6.47 0.89
N PRO A 16 -17.40 7.10 2.09
CA PRO A 16 -18.47 8.03 2.42
C PRO A 16 -18.59 9.22 1.44
N ARG A 17 -17.44 9.77 1.00
CA ARG A 17 -17.39 10.92 0.08
C ARG A 17 -17.93 10.58 -1.31
N SER A 18 -17.70 9.36 -1.77
CA SER A 18 -18.26 8.82 -3.02
C SER A 18 -19.66 8.21 -2.86
N LYS A 19 -20.31 8.39 -1.69
CA LYS A 19 -21.57 7.73 -1.29
C LYS A 19 -21.53 6.21 -1.47
N TRP A 20 -20.34 5.63 -1.34
CA TRP A 20 -20.04 4.21 -1.56
C TRP A 20 -20.26 3.72 -3.01
N LYS A 21 -20.67 4.59 -3.94
CA LYS A 21 -20.91 4.26 -5.36
C LYS A 21 -19.62 3.85 -6.08
N HIS A 22 -18.50 4.48 -5.73
CA HIS A 22 -17.20 4.25 -6.35
C HIS A 22 -16.23 3.45 -5.46
N SER A 23 -16.77 2.66 -4.52
CA SER A 23 -15.96 1.88 -3.58
C SER A 23 -14.94 0.96 -4.28
N GLN A 24 -15.32 0.33 -5.40
CA GLN A 24 -14.39 -0.50 -6.17
C GLN A 24 -13.26 0.32 -6.80
N SER A 25 -13.57 1.50 -7.35
CA SER A 25 -12.57 2.40 -7.92
C SER A 25 -11.57 2.84 -6.86
N VAL A 26 -12.06 3.26 -5.70
CA VAL A 26 -11.23 3.63 -4.54
C VAL A 26 -10.34 2.46 -4.12
N PHE A 27 -10.91 1.27 -3.97
CA PHE A 27 -10.20 0.06 -3.56
C PHE A 27 -9.07 -0.30 -4.53
N TRP A 28 -9.37 -0.40 -5.82
CA TRP A 28 -8.35 -0.73 -6.82
C TRP A 28 -7.32 0.38 -6.96
N GLY A 29 -7.75 1.65 -6.89
CA GLY A 29 -6.85 2.80 -6.88
C GLY A 29 -5.85 2.74 -5.73
N SER A 30 -6.29 2.35 -4.53
CA SER A 30 -5.42 2.27 -3.35
C SER A 30 -4.43 1.11 -3.32
N ILE A 31 -4.61 0.10 -4.19
CA ILE A 31 -3.71 -1.05 -4.32
C ILE A 31 -2.72 -0.83 -5.46
N THR A 32 -3.14 -0.07 -6.48
CA THR A 32 -2.36 0.13 -7.71
C THR A 32 -0.92 0.60 -7.48
N PRO A 33 -0.63 1.50 -6.51
CA PRO A 33 0.75 1.92 -6.27
C PRO A 33 1.71 0.81 -5.82
N ASP A 34 1.20 -0.25 -5.18
CA ASP A 34 2.01 -1.40 -4.75
C ASP A 34 2.16 -2.48 -5.82
N VAL A 35 1.35 -2.44 -6.89
CA VAL A 35 1.38 -3.46 -7.96
C VAL A 35 2.78 -3.60 -8.58
N PRO A 36 3.51 -2.51 -8.88
CA PRO A 36 4.91 -2.60 -9.31
C PRO A 36 5.79 -3.43 -8.38
N MET A 37 5.64 -3.29 -7.06
CA MET A 37 6.42 -4.05 -6.08
C MET A 37 6.09 -5.55 -6.11
N VAL A 38 4.82 -5.91 -6.33
CA VAL A 38 4.40 -7.31 -6.50
C VAL A 38 4.99 -7.90 -7.79
N ILE A 39 4.95 -7.14 -8.89
CA ILE A 39 5.55 -7.55 -10.16
C ILE A 39 7.06 -7.76 -10.02
N PHE A 40 7.75 -6.80 -9.40
CA PHE A 40 9.17 -6.89 -9.05
C PHE A 40 9.47 -8.17 -8.27
N TYR A 41 8.74 -8.42 -7.19
CA TYR A 41 8.96 -9.57 -6.33
C TYR A 41 8.73 -10.89 -7.08
N ILE A 42 7.67 -10.99 -7.89
CA ILE A 42 7.40 -12.19 -8.71
C ILE A 42 8.55 -12.44 -9.69
N ILE A 43 9.03 -11.40 -10.38
CA ILE A 43 10.13 -11.52 -11.35
C ILE A 43 11.40 -12.00 -10.66
N GLU A 44 11.84 -11.29 -9.62
CA GLU A 44 13.08 -11.62 -8.92
C GLU A 44 12.99 -12.98 -8.22
N LYS A 45 11.89 -13.27 -7.52
CA LYS A 45 11.77 -14.49 -6.72
C LYS A 45 11.49 -15.73 -7.55
N ILE A 46 10.52 -15.66 -8.46
CA ILE A 46 9.98 -16.83 -9.14
C ILE A 46 10.70 -17.08 -10.46
N PHE A 47 10.93 -16.03 -11.25
CA PHE A 47 11.53 -16.19 -12.58
C PHE A 47 13.06 -16.16 -12.55
N LEU A 48 13.67 -15.33 -11.70
CA LEU A 48 15.12 -15.22 -11.58
C LEU A 48 15.73 -16.05 -10.45
N GLY A 49 14.91 -16.53 -9.51
CA GLY A 49 15.39 -17.32 -8.37
C GLY A 49 16.28 -16.53 -7.41
N THR A 50 16.16 -15.20 -7.39
CA THR A 50 16.99 -14.31 -6.59
C THR A 50 16.78 -14.60 -5.08
N PRO A 51 17.85 -14.75 -4.29
CA PRO A 51 17.73 -14.94 -2.85
C PRO A 51 17.04 -13.77 -2.15
N GLU A 52 16.24 -14.05 -1.11
CA GLU A 52 15.39 -13.06 -0.41
C GLU A 52 16.17 -11.82 0.05
N MET A 53 17.34 -12.03 0.65
CA MET A 53 18.18 -10.92 1.11
C MET A 53 18.67 -10.05 -0.04
N THR A 54 18.99 -10.64 -1.18
CA THR A 54 19.47 -9.93 -2.37
C THR A 54 18.35 -9.12 -3.00
N ILE A 55 17.12 -9.65 -3.03
CA ILE A 55 15.93 -8.93 -3.50
C ILE A 55 15.79 -7.61 -2.75
N TRP A 56 15.68 -7.68 -1.42
CA TRP A 56 15.33 -6.50 -0.62
C TRP A 56 16.49 -5.57 -0.27
N ARG A 57 17.74 -6.06 -0.26
CA ARG A 57 18.91 -5.23 0.08
C ARG A 57 19.65 -4.65 -1.12
N VAL A 58 19.47 -5.24 -2.31
CA VAL A 58 20.21 -4.86 -3.52
C VAL A 58 19.24 -4.55 -4.64
N ARG A 59 18.51 -5.55 -5.14
CA ARG A 59 17.69 -5.42 -6.36
C ARG A 59 16.57 -4.40 -6.21
N TYR A 60 16.01 -4.28 -5.00
CA TYR A 60 14.99 -3.27 -4.69
C TYR A 60 15.47 -1.86 -5.01
N PHE A 61 16.75 -1.56 -4.76
CA PHE A 61 17.35 -0.23 -4.97
C PHE A 61 17.91 -0.01 -6.36
N ASP A 62 17.73 -0.96 -7.29
CA ASP A 62 18.13 -0.76 -8.68
C ASP A 62 17.29 0.36 -9.31
N SER A 63 17.95 1.25 -10.05
CA SER A 63 17.30 2.43 -10.65
C SER A 63 16.12 2.08 -11.55
N GLY A 64 16.19 0.97 -12.30
CA GLY A 64 15.10 0.52 -13.16
C GLY A 64 13.84 0.15 -12.37
N TRP A 65 14.00 -0.51 -11.22
CA TRP A 65 12.88 -0.86 -10.35
C TRP A 65 12.35 0.36 -9.59
N GLN A 66 13.24 1.20 -9.06
CA GLN A 66 12.85 2.43 -8.36
C GLN A 66 12.03 3.36 -9.25
N ILE A 67 12.44 3.60 -10.50
CA ILE A 67 11.65 4.40 -11.46
C ILE A 67 10.25 3.80 -11.66
N PHE A 68 10.15 2.46 -11.75
CA PHE A 68 8.85 1.81 -11.93
C PHE A 68 7.94 1.99 -10.69
N PHE A 69 8.50 1.97 -9.49
CA PHE A 69 7.77 2.26 -8.25
C PHE A 69 7.35 3.73 -8.17
N ASP A 70 8.27 4.64 -8.52
CA ASP A 70 8.08 6.09 -8.43
C ASP A 70 7.01 6.60 -9.39
N ILE A 71 6.90 6.05 -10.60
CA ILE A 71 5.83 6.39 -11.55
C ILE A 71 4.45 6.20 -10.92
N PHE A 72 4.27 5.15 -10.13
CA PHE A 72 3.00 4.78 -9.52
C PHE A 72 2.73 5.48 -8.19
N ASN A 73 3.77 6.02 -7.54
CA ASN A 73 3.69 6.76 -6.28
C ASN A 73 3.87 8.29 -6.44
N SER A 74 4.06 8.76 -7.67
CA SER A 74 4.31 10.16 -8.01
C SER A 74 3.08 11.05 -7.79
N PHE A 75 3.17 12.02 -6.88
CA PHE A 75 2.14 13.05 -6.70
C PHE A 75 1.88 13.84 -7.98
N PRO A 76 2.90 14.32 -8.73
CA PRO A 76 2.64 15.06 -9.95
C PRO A 76 1.90 14.25 -11.03
N ILE A 77 2.27 12.98 -11.25
CA ILE A 77 1.61 12.12 -12.24
C ILE A 77 0.18 11.82 -11.81
N ILE A 78 -0.03 11.44 -10.54
CA ILE A 78 -1.37 11.15 -10.02
C ILE A 78 -2.26 12.40 -10.08
N ALA A 79 -1.73 13.57 -9.70
CA ALA A 79 -2.46 14.84 -9.75
C ALA A 79 -2.86 15.20 -11.19
N LEU A 80 -1.96 15.00 -12.16
CA LEU A 80 -2.29 15.18 -13.57
C LEU A 80 -3.44 14.26 -14.01
N CYS A 81 -3.39 12.98 -13.64
CA CYS A 81 -4.47 12.04 -13.94
C CYS A 81 -5.81 12.44 -13.29
N ILE A 82 -5.79 12.96 -12.06
CA ILE A 82 -6.97 13.51 -11.37
C ILE A 82 -7.53 14.71 -12.16
N VAL A 83 -6.68 15.67 -12.54
CA VAL A 83 -7.10 16.85 -13.31
C VAL A 83 -7.71 16.46 -14.66
N LEU A 84 -7.07 15.55 -15.39
CA LEU A 84 -7.57 15.07 -16.68
C LEU A 84 -8.91 14.35 -16.52
N THR A 85 -9.02 13.42 -15.58
CA THR A 85 -10.27 12.66 -15.37
C THR A 85 -11.41 13.54 -14.89
N TRP A 86 -11.13 14.56 -14.08
CA TRP A 86 -12.11 15.59 -13.71
C TRP A 86 -12.55 16.41 -14.93
N LYS A 87 -11.60 16.93 -15.72
CA LYS A 87 -11.87 17.72 -16.94
C LYS A 87 -12.76 16.97 -17.95
N TYR A 88 -12.59 15.66 -18.07
CA TYR A 88 -13.36 14.82 -19.00
C TYR A 88 -14.56 14.11 -18.35
N GLY A 89 -14.93 14.47 -17.10
CA GLY A 89 -16.12 13.92 -16.42
C GLY A 89 -16.06 12.42 -16.14
N LYS A 90 -14.86 11.83 -16.01
CA LYS A 90 -14.65 10.40 -15.77
C LYS A 90 -14.67 10.09 -14.27
N GLU A 91 -15.84 10.18 -13.64
CA GLU A 91 -16.02 9.99 -12.18
C GLU A 91 -15.36 8.72 -11.63
N THR A 92 -15.54 7.58 -12.30
CA THR A 92 -14.94 6.29 -11.88
C THR A 92 -13.42 6.36 -11.81
N LEU A 93 -12.77 6.98 -12.80
CA LEU A 93 -11.31 7.13 -12.82
C LEU A 93 -10.84 8.20 -11.83
N LEU A 94 -11.62 9.26 -11.64
CA LEU A 94 -11.33 10.28 -10.63
C LEU A 94 -11.22 9.66 -9.23
N TRP A 95 -12.15 8.80 -8.83
CA TRP A 95 -12.10 8.09 -7.55
C TRP A 95 -11.00 7.04 -7.48
N PHE A 96 -10.64 6.42 -8.60
CA PHE A 96 -9.48 5.53 -8.69
C PHE A 96 -8.18 6.28 -8.42
N PHE A 97 -7.90 7.37 -9.13
CA PHE A 97 -6.69 8.16 -8.90
C PHE A 97 -6.70 8.89 -7.55
N SER A 98 -7.88 9.23 -7.01
CA SER A 98 -7.98 9.72 -5.62
C SER A 98 -7.53 8.66 -4.61
N GLY A 99 -7.83 7.38 -4.89
CA GLY A 99 -7.34 6.26 -4.09
C GLY A 99 -5.82 6.09 -4.17
N MET A 100 -5.25 6.22 -5.36
CA MET A 100 -3.79 6.24 -5.55
C MET A 100 -3.14 7.41 -4.80
N LEU A 101 -3.74 8.60 -4.87
CA LEU A 101 -3.20 9.78 -4.19
C LEU A 101 -3.21 9.58 -2.67
N LEU A 102 -4.32 9.10 -2.11
CA LEU A 102 -4.41 8.88 -0.67
C LEU A 102 -3.48 7.76 -0.21
N HIS A 103 -3.25 6.73 -1.02
CA HIS A 103 -2.18 5.75 -0.78
C HIS A 103 -0.81 6.44 -0.66
N ALA A 104 -0.40 7.17 -1.70
CA ALA A 104 0.91 7.83 -1.72
C ALA A 104 1.06 8.87 -0.59
N LEU A 105 0.00 9.59 -0.24
CA LEU A 105 -0.01 10.53 0.90
C LEU A 105 0.16 9.83 2.25
N THR A 106 -0.36 8.60 2.38
CA THR A 106 -0.19 7.82 3.62
C THR A 106 1.20 7.19 3.73
N ASP A 107 1.85 6.90 2.60
CA ASP A 107 3.22 6.39 2.60
C ASP A 107 4.27 7.46 2.77
N PHE A 108 4.02 8.66 2.27
CA PHE A 108 4.96 9.77 2.40
C PHE A 108 5.54 9.93 3.82
N PRO A 109 4.75 9.94 4.93
CA PRO A 109 5.29 10.03 6.28
C PRO A 109 5.71 8.69 6.91
N LEU A 110 5.62 7.56 6.22
CA LEU A 110 5.79 6.21 6.79
C LEU A 110 6.94 5.41 6.17
N HIS A 111 7.75 6.02 5.31
CA HIS A 111 8.95 5.40 4.75
C HIS A 111 10.22 6.19 5.12
N ASN A 112 11.31 5.47 5.39
CA ASN A 112 12.60 6.08 5.69
C ASN A 112 13.57 5.73 4.56
N THR A 113 14.43 4.74 4.74
CA THR A 113 15.45 4.32 3.77
C THR A 113 14.87 3.77 2.46
N ASP A 114 13.61 3.39 2.48
CA ASP A 114 12.84 2.77 1.41
C ASP A 114 11.79 3.72 0.81
N ALA A 115 11.91 5.02 1.07
CA ALA A 115 10.98 6.02 0.56
C ALA A 115 10.92 6.03 -0.97
N HIS A 116 9.74 6.33 -1.50
CA HIS A 116 9.51 6.52 -2.93
C HIS A 116 9.82 7.96 -3.36
N GLY A 117 10.18 8.13 -4.63
CA GLY A 117 10.35 9.41 -5.31
C GLY A 117 9.00 10.06 -5.62
N HIS A 118 8.28 10.50 -4.59
CA HIS A 118 6.92 11.05 -4.73
C HIS A 118 6.84 12.32 -5.61
N PHE A 119 7.96 12.98 -5.91
CA PHE A 119 8.02 14.17 -6.77
C PHE A 119 8.56 13.89 -8.18
N PHE A 120 8.79 12.62 -8.54
CA PHE A 120 9.12 12.21 -9.91
C PHE A 120 8.06 12.71 -10.91
N PRO A 121 8.41 13.15 -12.13
CA PRO A 121 9.75 13.25 -12.70
C PRO A 121 10.41 14.63 -12.46
N PHE A 122 9.86 15.47 -11.59
CA PHE A 122 10.35 16.84 -11.40
C PHE A 122 11.46 16.95 -10.35
N SER A 123 11.58 15.96 -9.46
CA SER A 123 12.62 15.94 -8.43
C SER A 123 12.91 14.50 -7.98
N ASP A 124 14.20 14.22 -7.75
CA ASP A 124 14.70 12.98 -7.13
C ASP A 124 14.69 13.06 -5.59
N TYR A 125 13.94 14.02 -5.02
CA TYR A 125 13.84 14.19 -3.58
C TYR A 125 13.04 13.04 -2.95
N HIS A 126 13.67 12.39 -1.97
CA HIS A 126 13.06 11.37 -1.13
C HIS A 126 12.91 11.91 0.29
N PHE A 127 11.68 11.90 0.82
CA PHE A 127 11.45 12.29 2.19
C PHE A 127 11.79 11.13 3.13
N LEU A 128 12.92 11.25 3.83
CA LEU A 128 13.34 10.27 4.83
C LEU A 128 12.58 10.54 6.14
N SER A 129 11.43 9.90 6.30
CA SER A 129 10.60 10.10 7.49
C SER A 129 11.29 9.58 8.75
N PRO A 130 11.23 10.28 9.90
CA PRO A 130 11.70 9.74 11.19
C PRO A 130 10.86 8.55 11.68
N VAL A 131 9.76 8.23 10.98
CA VAL A 131 8.85 7.13 11.29
C VAL A 131 8.76 6.20 10.08
N SER A 132 8.90 4.90 10.31
CA SER A 132 8.70 3.86 9.32
C SER A 132 7.57 2.92 9.75
N TYR A 133 6.78 2.42 8.80
CA TYR A 133 5.75 1.43 9.12
C TYR A 133 6.32 0.04 9.46
N TRP A 134 7.56 -0.26 9.05
CA TRP A 134 8.17 -1.58 9.23
C TRP A 134 9.52 -1.54 9.96
N ASN A 135 10.33 -0.50 9.78
CA ASN A 135 11.68 -0.47 10.37
C ASN A 135 11.61 -0.14 11.86
N SER A 136 12.04 -1.09 12.70
CA SER A 136 12.01 -0.98 14.16
C SER A 136 12.88 0.13 14.72
N GLN A 137 13.95 0.53 14.02
CA GLN A 137 14.79 1.69 14.39
C GLN A 137 14.03 3.01 14.25
N TYR A 138 12.98 3.04 13.43
CA TYR A 138 12.13 4.20 13.17
C TYR A 138 10.68 3.94 13.62
N HIS A 139 10.50 3.39 14.82
CA HIS A 139 9.19 3.16 15.44
C HIS A 139 8.26 2.14 14.75
N GLY A 140 8.74 1.34 13.79
CA GLY A 140 7.93 0.36 13.04
C GLY A 140 7.17 -0.64 13.90
N ASN A 141 7.71 -1.04 15.06
CA ASN A 141 7.01 -1.94 15.99
C ASN A 141 5.75 -1.32 16.62
N ILE A 142 5.71 0.01 16.76
CA ILE A 142 4.55 0.74 17.29
C ILE A 142 3.59 1.01 16.14
N VAL A 143 4.10 1.54 15.02
CA VAL A 143 3.30 1.88 13.85
C VAL A 143 2.55 0.68 13.30
N SER A 144 3.22 -0.48 13.17
CA SER A 144 2.58 -1.72 12.71
C SER A 144 1.41 -2.16 13.61
N LYS A 145 1.53 -2.05 14.94
CA LYS A 145 0.42 -2.37 15.87
C LYS A 145 -0.75 -1.40 15.71
N VAL A 146 -0.46 -0.11 15.56
CA VAL A 146 -1.48 0.92 15.30
C VAL A 146 -2.16 0.65 13.95
N GLU A 147 -1.38 0.33 12.92
CA GLU A 147 -1.86 -0.02 11.58
C GLU A 147 -2.81 -1.24 11.63
N ILE A 148 -2.45 -2.29 12.37
CA ILE A 148 -3.29 -3.49 12.54
C ILE A 148 -4.63 -3.13 13.20
N LEU A 149 -4.58 -2.44 14.35
CA LEU A 149 -5.78 -2.05 15.09
C LEU A 149 -6.69 -1.14 14.26
N LEU A 150 -6.09 -0.17 13.56
CA LEU A 150 -6.80 0.73 12.67
C LEU A 150 -7.46 -0.03 11.52
N THR A 151 -6.72 -0.93 10.87
CA THR A 151 -7.21 -1.74 9.74
C THR A 151 -8.40 -2.61 10.16
N ILE A 152 -8.34 -3.29 11.30
CA ILE A 152 -9.45 -4.10 11.82
C ILE A 152 -10.67 -3.22 12.10
N SER A 153 -10.47 -2.11 12.82
CA SER A 153 -11.55 -1.19 13.21
C SER A 153 -12.25 -0.58 11.99
N LEU A 154 -11.46 -0.13 11.02
CA LEU A 154 -11.95 0.45 9.78
C LEU A 154 -12.59 -0.59 8.86
N SER A 155 -12.15 -1.85 8.88
CA SER A 155 -12.79 -2.93 8.14
C SER A 155 -14.22 -3.16 8.64
N VAL A 156 -14.43 -3.21 9.96
CA VAL A 156 -15.77 -3.30 10.56
C VAL A 156 -16.62 -2.09 10.17
N TYR A 157 -16.04 -0.89 10.23
CA TYR A 157 -16.71 0.36 9.83
C TYR A 157 -17.20 0.33 8.37
N CYS A 158 -16.33 -0.09 7.44
CA CYS A 158 -16.61 -0.17 6.01
C CYS A 158 -17.62 -1.28 5.69
N TYR A 159 -17.44 -2.47 6.28
CA TYR A 159 -18.32 -3.63 6.06
C TYR A 159 -19.78 -3.31 6.40
N LYS A 160 -20.01 -2.59 7.50
CA LYS A 160 -21.36 -2.19 7.93
C LYS A 160 -22.02 -1.15 7.01
N ARG A 161 -21.25 -0.38 6.24
CA ARG A 161 -21.77 0.74 5.43
C ARG A 161 -21.87 0.42 3.94
N VAL A 162 -21.01 -0.47 3.44
CA VAL A 162 -21.06 -0.85 2.04
C VAL A 162 -22.28 -1.73 1.76
N GLN A 163 -23.01 -1.37 0.70
CA GLN A 163 -24.22 -2.09 0.28
C GLN A 163 -23.90 -3.23 -0.69
N SER A 164 -22.82 -3.10 -1.47
CA SER A 164 -22.41 -4.11 -2.45
C SER A 164 -21.89 -5.37 -1.77
N ARG A 165 -22.49 -6.52 -2.10
CA ARG A 165 -22.01 -7.84 -1.66
C ARG A 165 -20.58 -8.12 -2.13
N GLY A 166 -20.25 -7.72 -3.37
CA GLY A 166 -18.89 -7.86 -3.90
C GLY A 166 -17.86 -7.11 -3.07
N MET A 167 -18.17 -5.88 -2.64
CA MET A 167 -17.28 -5.12 -1.76
C MET A 167 -17.14 -5.73 -0.37
N ARG A 168 -18.19 -6.35 0.18
CA ARG A 168 -18.10 -7.09 1.44
C ARG A 168 -17.12 -8.25 1.33
N TRP A 169 -17.18 -9.01 0.24
CA TRP A 169 -16.21 -10.07 -0.03
C TRP A 169 -14.80 -9.55 -0.23
N LEU A 170 -14.63 -8.43 -0.94
CA LEU A 170 -13.32 -7.79 -1.06
C LEU A 170 -12.74 -7.39 0.30
N ILE A 171 -13.53 -6.73 1.16
CA ILE A 171 -13.11 -6.36 2.52
C ILE A 171 -12.73 -7.60 3.32
N LEU A 172 -13.56 -8.65 3.32
CA LEU A 172 -13.27 -9.89 4.02
C LEU A 172 -12.01 -10.58 3.48
N GLY A 173 -11.82 -10.59 2.16
CA GLY A 173 -10.62 -11.11 1.51
C GLY A 173 -9.37 -10.33 1.90
N THR A 174 -9.44 -8.99 1.92
CA THR A 174 -8.36 -8.11 2.36
C THR A 174 -7.96 -8.37 3.81
N VAL A 175 -8.95 -8.48 4.71
CA VAL A 175 -8.69 -8.81 6.12
C VAL A 175 -8.10 -10.22 6.26
N GLY A 176 -8.66 -11.21 5.56
CA GLY A 176 -8.17 -12.59 5.58
C GLY A 176 -6.72 -12.69 5.10
N PHE A 177 -6.39 -11.99 4.02
CA PHE A 177 -5.02 -11.90 3.51
C PHE A 177 -4.08 -11.20 4.50
N TYR A 178 -4.50 -10.09 5.11
CA TYR A 178 -3.67 -9.40 6.10
C TYR A 178 -3.40 -10.27 7.34
N VAL A 179 -4.41 -10.99 7.83
CA VAL A 179 -4.26 -11.94 8.94
C VAL A 179 -3.33 -13.09 8.57
N SER A 180 -3.37 -13.61 7.33
CA SER A 180 -2.46 -14.67 6.91
C SER A 180 -1.01 -14.19 6.84
N MET A 181 -0.77 -12.95 6.38
CA MET A 181 0.56 -12.33 6.42
C MET A 181 1.10 -12.24 7.85
N LEU A 182 0.28 -11.81 8.81
CA LEU A 182 0.66 -11.78 10.22
C LEU A 182 0.95 -13.18 10.77
N GLY A 183 0.10 -14.16 10.43
CA GLY A 183 0.28 -15.56 10.87
C GLY A 183 1.61 -16.15 10.38
N ILE A 184 1.98 -15.92 9.12
CA ILE A 184 3.27 -16.36 8.56
C ILE A 184 4.43 -15.69 9.31
N PHE A 185 4.35 -14.39 9.56
CA PHE A 185 5.35 -13.65 10.31
C PHE A 185 5.54 -14.22 11.73
N PHE A 186 4.46 -14.45 12.47
CA PHE A 186 4.53 -15.03 13.82
C PHE A 186 5.04 -16.47 13.84
N MET A 187 4.67 -17.30 12.86
CA MET A 187 5.17 -18.68 12.76
C MET A 187 6.68 -18.71 12.48
N TRP A 188 7.18 -17.85 11.60
CA TRP A 188 8.62 -17.79 11.29
C TRP A 188 9.45 -17.29 12.46
N PHE A 189 9.00 -16.28 13.21
CA PHE A 189 9.72 -15.77 14.37
C PHE A 189 9.53 -16.61 15.65
N GLY A 190 8.39 -17.28 15.81
CA GLY A 190 8.15 -18.21 16.92
C GLY A 190 9.03 -19.46 16.87
N VAL A 191 9.33 -19.96 15.66
CA VAL A 191 10.23 -21.10 15.46
C VAL A 191 11.69 -20.75 15.79
N ILE A 192 12.14 -19.53 15.50
CA ILE A 192 13.52 -19.08 15.78
C ILE A 192 13.80 -18.95 17.29
N HIS A 193 12.78 -18.69 18.12
CA HIS A 193 12.98 -18.63 19.57
C HIS A 193 13.01 -20.00 20.25
N HIS A 194 12.44 -21.05 19.64
CA HIS A 194 12.51 -22.42 20.16
C HIS A 194 13.76 -23.18 19.74
N SER A 195 14.50 -22.72 18.72
CA SER A 195 15.75 -23.35 18.28
C SER A 195 17.01 -22.76 18.93
N MET A 196 16.86 -21.80 19.86
CA MET A 196 17.94 -21.19 20.64
C MET A 196 17.84 -21.47 22.16
N GLN A 197 17.08 -22.51 22.54
CA GLN A 197 17.07 -23.11 23.88
C GLN A 197 17.49 -24.58 23.76
#